data_AF-A0A0T7CWS2-F1
#
_entry.id   AF-A0A0T7CWS2-F1
#
_cell.length_a   1.000
_cell.length_b   1.000
_cell.length_c   1.000
_cell.angle_alpha   90.00
_cell.angle_beta   90.00
_cell.angle_gamma   90.00
#
_symmetry.space_group_name_H-M   'P 1'
#
loop_
_entity.id
_entity.type
_entity.pdbx_description
1 polymer ?
#
loop_
_entity_poly.entity_id
_entity_poly.type
_entity_poly.pdbx_seq_one_letter_code
_entity_poly.pdbx_strand_id
1 'polypeptide(L)'
;MSSQTYLSNSLSKLKSYFNELLDFQSRIWVVHIFEDSITDQSFVINEDGFKEPLEWMKKRDYQARMLDRVDKMKISQVIEIQFEDKMHRLMRVK
;
A
#
# COMPACT_ATOMS: atom_id res chain seq x y z
N MET A 1 40.96 -11.83 10.79
CA MET A 1 40.03 -10.69 10.70
C MET A 1 38.91 -11.08 9.72
N SER A 2 37.61 -11.05 9.97
CA SER A 2 36.79 -10.96 11.19
C SER A 2 35.40 -11.45 10.77
N SER A 3 35.05 -12.70 11.08
CA SER A 3 33.73 -13.30 10.75
C SER A 3 32.55 -12.62 11.45
N GLN A 4 32.82 -11.68 12.36
CA GLN A 4 31.82 -10.94 13.14
C GLN A 4 31.06 -9.89 12.31
N THR A 5 31.59 -9.41 11.17
CA THR A 5 30.95 -8.36 10.35
C THR A 5 29.87 -8.88 9.40
N TYR A 6 29.86 -10.18 9.09
CA TYR A 6 28.89 -10.78 8.16
C TYR A 6 27.54 -11.09 8.83
N LEU A 7 27.56 -11.49 10.10
CA LEU A 7 26.34 -11.82 10.85
C LEU A 7 25.53 -10.55 11.17
N SER A 8 26.19 -9.45 11.51
CA SER A 8 25.53 -8.17 11.83
C SER A 8 24.80 -7.57 10.61
N ASN A 9 25.38 -7.70 9.41
CA ASN A 9 24.76 -7.22 8.17
C ASN A 9 23.55 -8.05 7.71
N SER A 10 23.49 -9.34 8.07
CA SER A 10 22.35 -10.19 7.73
C SER A 10 21.16 -9.95 8.69
N LEU A 11 21.45 -9.81 9.99
CA LEU A 11 20.46 -9.48 11.02
C LEU A 11 19.80 -8.11 10.80
N SER A 12 20.57 -7.12 10.35
CA SER A 12 20.04 -5.78 10.05
C SER A 12 19.10 -5.78 8.85
N LYS A 13 19.40 -6.55 7.79
CA LYS A 13 18.53 -6.72 6.61
C LYS A 13 17.23 -7.43 6.95
N LEU A 14 17.30 -8.52 7.73
CA LEU A 14 16.10 -9.20 8.23
C LEU A 14 15.23 -8.26 9.06
N LYS A 15 15.82 -7.49 9.97
CA LYS A 15 15.10 -6.51 10.78
C LYS A 15 14.43 -5.43 9.93
N SER A 16 15.09 -4.93 8.89
CA SER A 16 14.50 -3.96 7.95
C SER A 16 13.29 -4.57 7.23
N TYR A 17 13.44 -5.79 6.71
CA TYR A 17 12.36 -6.51 6.03
C TYR A 17 11.15 -6.74 6.94
N PHE A 18 11.37 -7.20 8.18
CA PHE A 18 10.28 -7.36 9.15
C PHE A 18 9.63 -6.04 9.52
N ASN A 19 10.40 -4.96 9.66
CA ASN A 19 9.86 -3.63 9.93
C ASN A 19 9.02 -3.11 8.75
N GLU A 20 9.48 -3.28 7.51
CA GLU A 20 8.73 -2.93 6.30
C GLU A 20 7.45 -3.76 6.19
N LEU A 21 7.51 -5.04 6.54
CA LEU A 21 6.37 -5.94 6.53
C LEU A 21 5.31 -5.55 7.56
N LEU A 22 5.74 -5.22 8.79
CA LEU A 22 4.86 -4.72 9.84
C LEU A 22 4.28 -3.36 9.51
N ASP A 23 5.07 -2.48 8.88
CA ASP A 23 4.62 -1.15 8.48
C ASP A 23 3.49 -1.25 7.47
N PHE A 24 3.63 -2.07 6.42
CA PHE A 24 2.55 -2.20 5.42
C PHE A 24 1.33 -2.93 5.96
N GLN A 25 1.52 -3.98 6.78
CA GLN A 25 0.38 -4.69 7.37
C GLN A 25 -0.49 -3.75 8.21
N SER A 26 0.13 -2.79 8.92
CA SER A 26 -0.62 -1.84 9.74
C SER A 26 -1.47 -0.82 8.95
N ARG A 27 -1.37 -0.78 7.61
CA ARG A 27 -2.00 0.22 6.76
C ARG A 27 -3.48 -0.07 6.55
N ILE A 28 -4.26 1.00 6.62
CA ILE A 28 -5.68 0.98 6.29
C ILE A 28 -5.94 2.03 5.21
N TRP A 29 -6.60 1.61 4.14
CA TRP A 29 -7.02 2.47 3.04
C TRP A 29 -8.53 2.60 2.99
N VAL A 30 -9.01 3.79 2.68
CA VAL A 30 -10.37 4.02 2.21
C VAL A 30 -10.29 4.35 0.73
N VAL A 31 -10.93 3.53 -0.11
CA VAL A 31 -10.99 3.71 -1.56
C VAL A 31 -12.42 4.03 -1.94
N HIS A 32 -12.63 5.25 -2.44
CA HIS A 32 -13.88 5.70 -2.99
C HIS A 32 -13.81 5.63 -4.51
N ILE A 33 -14.74 4.91 -5.13
CA ILE A 33 -14.86 4.79 -6.58
C ILE A 33 -16.07 5.61 -6.99
N PHE A 34 -15.81 6.67 -7.76
CA PHE A 34 -16.84 7.46 -8.42
C PHE A 34 -17.20 6.78 -9.73
N GLU A 35 -18.47 6.40 -9.87
CA GLU A 35 -19.04 5.93 -11.13
C GLU A 35 -19.94 7.04 -11.69
N ASP A 36 -20.00 7.19 -13.01
CA ASP A 36 -20.91 8.17 -13.65
C ASP A 36 -22.42 7.86 -13.42
N SER A 37 -22.72 6.77 -12.71
CA SER A 37 -24.06 6.36 -12.32
C SER A 37 -24.31 6.65 -10.83
N ILE A 38 -25.57 6.57 -10.39
CA ILE A 38 -26.06 6.97 -9.04
C ILE A 38 -25.35 6.23 -7.87
N THR A 39 -24.51 5.22 -8.13
CA THR A 39 -23.89 4.36 -7.12
C THR A 39 -22.40 4.61 -6.95
N ASP A 40 -22.05 5.60 -6.14
CA ASP A 40 -20.72 5.71 -5.56
C ASP A 40 -20.45 4.55 -4.59
N GLN A 41 -19.26 3.97 -4.62
CA GLN A 41 -18.88 2.84 -3.77
C GLN A 41 -17.63 3.15 -2.95
N SER A 42 -17.69 2.85 -1.65
CA SER A 42 -16.57 3.01 -0.72
C SER A 42 -16.11 1.66 -0.18
N PHE A 43 -14.80 1.42 -0.21
CA PHE A 43 -14.16 0.21 0.28
C PHE A 43 -13.16 0.55 1.37
N VAL A 44 -13.24 -0.16 2.50
CA VAL A 44 -12.20 -0.12 3.55
C VAL A 44 -11.30 -1.32 3.35
N ILE A 45 -10.03 -1.06 3.08
CA ILE A 45 -9.01 -2.08 2.81
C ILE A 45 -8.05 -2.11 3.99
N ASN A 46 -8.02 -3.22 4.71
CA ASN A 46 -7.03 -3.47 5.76
C ASN A 46 -5.93 -4.37 5.19
N GLU A 47 -4.68 -3.92 5.25
CA GLU A 47 -3.52 -4.68 4.78
C GLU A 47 -3.01 -5.74 5.77
N ASP A 48 -3.55 -5.79 7.00
CA ASP A 48 -3.15 -6.76 8.04
C ASP A 48 -3.23 -8.22 7.53
N GLY A 49 -4.18 -8.49 6.62
CA GLY A 49 -4.43 -9.82 6.04
C GLY A 49 -3.68 -10.12 4.73
N PHE A 50 -2.89 -9.19 4.21
CA PHE A 50 -2.20 -9.34 2.93
C PHE A 50 -0.77 -9.84 3.07
N LYS A 51 -0.30 -10.50 2.01
CA LYS A 51 1.06 -11.05 1.92
C LYS A 51 2.03 -10.06 1.27
N GLU A 52 1.48 -9.11 0.52
CA GLU A 52 2.25 -8.08 -0.17
C GLU A 52 1.62 -6.69 0.02
N PRO A 53 2.42 -5.61 -0.02
CA PRO A 53 1.88 -4.25 0.01
C PRO A 53 0.99 -3.98 -1.20
N LEU A 54 -0.10 -3.24 -0.98
CA LEU A 54 -1.07 -2.84 -1.99
C LEU A 54 -1.71 -4.03 -2.76
N GLU A 55 -1.78 -5.22 -2.17
CA GLU A 55 -2.26 -6.45 -2.82
C GLU A 55 -3.66 -6.29 -3.42
N TRP A 56 -4.57 -5.58 -2.75
CA TRP A 56 -5.91 -5.31 -3.26
C TRP A 56 -5.90 -4.50 -4.57
N MET A 57 -5.00 -3.52 -4.69
CA MET A 57 -4.88 -2.68 -5.88
C MET A 57 -4.19 -3.45 -7.01
N LYS A 58 -3.18 -4.26 -6.69
CA LYS A 58 -2.54 -5.18 -7.65
C LYS A 58 -3.53 -6.17 -8.26
N LYS A 59 -4.43 -6.74 -7.45
CA LYS A 59 -5.51 -7.64 -7.91
C LYS A 59 -6.53 -6.98 -8.84
N ARG A 60 -6.56 -5.64 -8.88
CA ARG A 60 -7.42 -4.83 -9.74
C ARG A 60 -6.64 -4.17 -10.88
N ASP A 61 -5.45 -4.67 -11.20
CA ASP A 61 -4.62 -4.22 -12.31
C ASP A 61 -4.26 -2.72 -12.29
N TYR A 62 -4.12 -2.15 -11.09
CA TYR A 62 -3.56 -0.80 -10.95
C TYR A 62 -2.16 -0.76 -11.54
N GLN A 63 -1.89 0.26 -12.35
CA GLN A 63 -0.61 0.43 -13.01
C GLN A 63 0.51 0.64 -11.98
N ALA A 64 1.71 0.14 -12.25
CA ALA A 64 2.87 0.28 -11.36
C ALA A 64 3.13 1.75 -10.95
N ARG A 65 2.99 2.70 -11.87
CA ARG A 65 3.11 4.13 -11.61
C ARG A 65 2.10 4.68 -10.58
N MET A 66 0.91 4.06 -10.49
CA MET A 66 -0.12 4.43 -9.52
C MET A 66 0.22 3.82 -8.16
N LEU A 67 0.64 2.55 -8.14
CA LEU A 67 1.08 1.86 -6.92
C LEU A 67 2.25 2.60 -6.26
N ASP A 68 3.25 3.03 -7.03
CA ASP A 68 4.39 3.81 -6.51
C ASP A 68 3.98 5.14 -5.86
N ARG A 69 2.89 5.75 -6.34
CA ARG A 69 2.35 6.98 -5.75
C ARG A 69 1.59 6.69 -4.47
N VAL A 70 0.80 5.62 -4.45
CA VAL A 70 0.03 5.20 -3.28
C VAL A 70 0.96 4.74 -2.15
N ASP A 71 1.98 3.94 -2.45
CA ASP A 71 2.91 3.40 -1.44
C ASP A 71 3.65 4.51 -0.67
N LYS A 72 3.92 5.64 -1.33
CA LYS A 72 4.57 6.82 -0.74
C LYS A 72 3.62 7.72 0.04
N MET A 73 2.32 7.39 0.11
CA MET A 73 1.34 8.22 0.82
C MET A 73 1.57 8.18 2.33
N LYS A 74 1.49 9.36 2.95
CA LYS A 74 1.46 9.51 4.40
C LYS A 74 0.05 9.30 4.94
N ILE A 75 -0.06 9.07 6.24
CA ILE A 75 -1.35 9.01 6.94
C ILE A 75 -2.12 10.31 6.71
N SER A 76 -3.44 10.19 6.54
CA SER A 76 -4.38 11.26 6.20
C SER A 76 -4.16 11.91 4.84
N GLN A 77 -3.21 11.42 4.03
CA GLN A 77 -3.08 11.86 2.66
C GLN A 77 -4.19 11.25 1.81
N VAL A 78 -4.71 12.07 0.91
CA VAL A 78 -5.70 11.67 -0.09
C VAL A 78 -5.10 11.90 -1.47
N ILE A 79 -5.29 10.95 -2.37
CA ILE A 79 -4.98 11.13 -3.79
C ILE A 79 -6.15 10.69 -4.65
N GLU A 80 -6.26 11.33 -5.79
CA GLU A 80 -7.22 11.01 -6.82
C GLU A 80 -6.48 10.43 -8.03
N ILE A 81 -7.00 9.32 -8.54
CA ILE A 81 -6.40 8.57 -9.64
C ILE A 81 -7.51 8.24 -10.63
N GLN A 82 -7.31 8.62 -11.88
CA GLN A 82 -8.14 8.10 -12.97
C GLN A 82 -7.72 6.64 -13.23
N PHE A 83 -8.64 5.71 -13.02
CA PHE A 83 -8.47 4.30 -13.31
C PHE A 83 -9.55 3.89 -14.30
N GLU A 84 -9.15 3.54 -15.52
CA GLU A 84 -10.08 3.37 -16.65
C GLU A 84 -10.95 4.62 -16.82
N ASP A 85 -12.27 4.45 -16.92
CA ASP A 85 -13.25 5.55 -17.02
C ASP A 85 -13.78 5.99 -15.65
N LYS A 86 -13.19 5.51 -14.55
CA LYS A 86 -13.64 5.80 -13.19
C LYS A 86 -12.62 6.62 -12.42
N MET A 87 -13.12 7.47 -11.54
CA MET A 87 -12.29 8.28 -10.66
C MET A 87 -12.18 7.59 -9.31
N HIS A 88 -10.97 7.25 -8.90
CA HIS A 88 -10.71 6.57 -7.64
C HIS A 88 -10.04 7.55 -6.68
N ARG A 89 -10.66 7.79 -5.52
CA ARG A 89 -10.07 8.57 -4.43
C ARG A 89 -9.61 7.63 -3.33
N LEU A 90 -8.33 7.66 -3.04
CA LEU A 90 -7.71 6.82 -2.01
C LEU A 90 -7.27 7.69 -0.85
N MET A 91 -7.56 7.24 0.37
CA MET A 91 -7.12 7.87 1.61
C MET A 91 -6.38 6.84 2.46
N ARG A 92 -5.18 7.21 2.92
CA ARG A 92 -4.48 6.43 3.96
C ARG A 92 -5.03 6.83 5.32
N VAL A 93 -5.63 5.91 6.04
CA VAL A 93 -6.21 6.16 7.37
C VAL A 93 -5.21 5.83 8.49
N LYS A 94 -4.35 4.84 8.26
CA LYS A 94 -3.34 4.35 9.21
C LYS A 94 -2.05 4.00 8.47
#